data_AF-A0A0C3HL74-F1
#
_entry.id   AF-A0A0C3HL74-F1
#
_cell.length_a   1.000
_cell.length_b   1.000
_cell.length_c   1.000
_cell.angle_alpha   90.00
_cell.angle_beta   90.00
_cell.angle_gamma   90.00
#
_symmetry.space_group_name_H-M   'P 1'
#
loop_
_entity.id
_entity.type
_entity.pdbx_description
1 polymer ?
#
loop_
_entity_poly.entity_id
_entity_poly.type
_entity_poly.pdbx_seq_one_letter_code
_entity_poly.pdbx_strand_id
1 'polypeptide(L)'
;MPGWDYSGGVETLRPLAEQVAILKQILTVAADCGVPDFVVNARTDAMRVKNADIDEAIRRGKAYLAAGATSVFVFGGSQRGLSRDEVKRLVKEFDGRLAVRLSEWEDGMSVRDVAELGVNRISVGRTLWVQSMTAFKTSAKRILEGGVLNAG
;
A
#
# COMPACT_ATOMS: atom_id res chain seq x y z
N MET A 1 -7.96 2.41 28.09
CA MET A 1 -7.19 1.81 26.97
C MET A 1 -6.02 2.74 26.67
N PRO A 2 -4.77 2.26 26.60
CA PRO A 2 -3.63 3.11 26.31
C PRO A 2 -3.82 3.81 24.96
N GLY A 3 -3.58 5.13 24.92
CA GLY A 3 -3.70 5.97 23.73
C GLY A 3 -2.57 5.73 22.74
N TRP A 4 -2.68 4.68 21.93
CA TRP A 4 -1.80 4.50 20.78
C TRP A 4 -2.21 5.50 19.71
N ASP A 5 -1.45 6.58 19.62
CA ASP A 5 -1.54 7.55 18.53
C ASP A 5 -0.82 7.00 17.29
N TYR A 6 -1.57 6.39 16.39
CA TYR A 6 -1.07 5.96 15.08
C TYR A 6 -0.99 7.10 14.06
N SER A 7 -1.25 8.36 14.46
CA SER A 7 -1.15 9.53 13.57
C SER A 7 0.29 10.01 13.36
N GLY A 8 1.19 9.68 14.30
CA GLY A 8 2.63 9.83 14.14
C GLY A 8 3.09 9.01 12.94
N GLY A 9 3.51 9.69 11.88
CA GLY A 9 4.10 9.04 10.71
C GLY A 9 5.28 8.13 11.07
N VAL A 10 5.71 7.31 10.11
CA VAL A 10 6.93 6.52 10.27
C VAL A 10 8.10 7.50 10.28
N GLU A 11 8.71 7.79 11.43
CA GLU A 11 9.87 8.69 11.50
C GLU A 11 11.13 8.04 10.92
N THR A 12 11.26 6.71 11.08
CA THR A 12 12.42 5.94 10.63
C THR A 12 12.02 4.57 10.09
N LEU A 13 12.82 4.05 9.16
CA LEU A 13 12.62 2.71 8.60
C LEU A 13 13.38 1.68 9.45
N ARG A 14 12.76 0.52 9.69
CA ARG A 14 13.45 -0.64 10.27
C ARG A 14 14.75 -0.93 9.50
N PRO A 15 15.86 -1.30 10.17
CA PRO A 15 17.06 -1.78 9.50
C PRO A 15 16.75 -2.85 8.46
N LEU A 16 17.37 -2.75 7.27
CA LEU A 16 17.06 -3.64 6.15
C LEU A 16 17.31 -5.11 6.49
N ALA A 17 18.43 -5.41 7.15
CA ALA A 17 18.79 -6.78 7.53
C ALA A 17 17.74 -7.41 8.46
N GLU A 18 17.23 -6.64 9.42
CA GLU A 18 16.19 -7.09 10.34
C GLU A 18 14.87 -7.35 9.61
N GLN A 19 14.46 -6.44 8.71
CA GLN A 19 13.25 -6.65 7.91
C GLN A 19 13.36 -7.89 7.00
N VAL A 20 14.52 -8.13 6.39
CA VAL A 20 14.79 -9.33 5.59
C VAL A 20 14.72 -10.60 6.44
N ALA A 21 15.27 -10.58 7.66
CA ALA A 21 15.19 -11.72 8.58
C ALA A 21 13.74 -12.07 8.93
N ILE A 22 12.91 -11.05 9.20
CA ILE A 22 11.47 -11.23 9.44
C ILE A 22 10.77 -11.87 8.24
N LEU A 23 11.03 -11.40 7.01
CA LEU A 23 10.41 -11.97 5.80
C LEU A 23 10.75 -13.45 5.63
N LYS A 24 12.01 -13.83 5.83
CA LYS A 24 12.45 -15.23 5.78
C LYS A 24 11.75 -16.08 6.84
N GLN A 25 11.69 -15.57 8.08
CA GLN A 25 11.02 -16.27 9.17
C GLN A 25 9.53 -16.48 8.90
N ILE A 26 8.82 -15.48 8.36
CA ILE A 26 7.41 -15.60 7.97
C ILE A 26 7.22 -16.75 6.97
N LEU A 27 8.06 -16.82 5.93
CA LEU A 27 7.99 -17.85 4.90
C LEU A 27 8.29 -19.25 5.46
N THR A 28 9.29 -19.37 6.34
CA THR A 28 9.59 -20.65 7.04
C THR A 28 8.41 -21.11 7.89
N VAL A 29 7.85 -20.22 8.73
CA VAL A 29 6.71 -20.57 9.58
C VAL A 29 5.48 -20.95 8.74
N ALA A 30 5.23 -20.24 7.64
CA ALA A 30 4.15 -20.58 6.73
C ALA A 30 4.30 -22.00 6.15
N ALA A 31 5.51 -22.36 5.72
CA ALA A 31 5.80 -23.72 5.25
C ALA A 31 5.60 -24.76 6.37
N ASP A 32 6.10 -24.50 7.58
CA ASP A 32 5.97 -25.40 8.74
C ASP A 32 4.50 -25.59 9.16
N CYS A 33 3.65 -24.57 8.96
CA CYS A 33 2.22 -24.63 9.18
C CYS A 33 1.44 -25.32 8.04
N GLY A 34 2.11 -25.84 7.00
CA GLY A 34 1.45 -26.52 5.89
C GLY A 34 0.74 -25.59 4.90
N VAL A 35 1.13 -24.32 4.83
CA VAL A 35 0.62 -23.34 3.83
C VAL A 35 1.72 -22.95 2.84
N PRO A 36 2.16 -23.86 1.95
CA PRO A 36 3.30 -23.62 1.06
C PRO A 36 3.06 -22.52 0.03
N ASP A 37 1.79 -22.24 -0.32
CA ASP A 37 1.41 -21.18 -1.27
C ASP A 37 1.18 -19.82 -0.59
N PHE A 38 1.63 -19.65 0.65
CA PHE A 38 1.51 -18.40 1.37
C PHE A 38 2.31 -17.29 0.65
N VAL A 39 1.60 -16.23 0.24
CA VAL A 39 2.21 -15.11 -0.46
C VAL A 39 2.59 -13.99 0.49
N VAL A 40 3.76 -13.40 0.27
CA VAL A 40 4.23 -12.24 1.02
C VAL A 40 4.29 -11.02 0.10
N ASN A 41 3.39 -10.07 0.33
CA ASN A 41 3.44 -8.74 -0.28
C ASN A 41 4.18 -7.77 0.66
N ALA A 42 5.51 -7.68 0.49
CA ALA A 42 6.38 -6.93 1.40
C ALA A 42 6.25 -5.41 1.19
N ARG A 43 5.87 -4.69 2.24
CA ARG A 43 5.68 -3.23 2.20
C ARG A 43 6.97 -2.47 2.52
N THR A 44 7.22 -1.40 1.78
CA THR A 44 8.19 -0.36 2.14
C THR A 44 7.53 1.01 2.21
N ASP A 45 7.88 1.77 3.25
CA ASP A 45 7.44 3.14 3.49
C ASP A 45 8.58 4.16 3.21
N ALA A 46 9.59 3.76 2.42
CA ALA A 46 10.71 4.64 2.04
C ALA A 46 10.27 5.91 1.27
N MET A 47 9.09 5.88 0.65
CA MET A 47 8.47 7.05 0.00
C MET A 47 7.53 7.85 0.93
N ARG A 48 7.34 7.41 2.19
CA ARG A 48 6.48 8.07 3.20
C ARG A 48 7.28 8.83 4.25
N VAL A 49 8.51 8.39 4.55
CA VAL A 49 9.38 9.08 5.52
C VAL A 49 9.76 10.48 5.02
N LYS A 50 10.18 11.37 5.93
CA LYS A 50 10.48 12.79 5.63
C LYS A 50 11.45 12.96 4.45
N ASN A 51 12.43 12.08 4.34
CA ASN A 51 13.40 12.04 3.25
C ASN A 51 13.00 10.94 2.26
N ALA A 52 11.88 11.15 1.57
CA ALA A 52 11.37 10.19 0.61
C ALA A 52 12.44 9.86 -0.45
N ASP A 53 12.77 8.59 -0.61
CA ASP A 53 13.83 8.13 -1.49
C ASP A 53 13.41 6.86 -2.25
N ILE A 54 13.31 7.00 -3.57
CA ILE A 54 12.97 5.90 -4.47
C ILE A 54 14.11 4.89 -4.59
N ASP A 55 15.36 5.31 -4.47
CA ASP A 55 16.51 4.41 -4.54
C ASP A 55 16.53 3.51 -3.30
N GLU A 56 16.21 4.06 -2.13
CA GLU A 56 15.99 3.27 -0.91
C GLU A 56 14.78 2.33 -1.05
N ALA A 57 13.68 2.78 -1.66
CA ALA A 57 12.54 1.91 -1.93
C ALA A 57 12.92 0.72 -2.84
N ILE A 58 13.71 0.98 -3.89
CA ILE A 58 14.23 -0.03 -4.82
C ILE A 58 15.19 -0.98 -4.10
N ARG A 59 16.15 -0.45 -3.34
CA ARG A 59 17.13 -1.25 -2.58
C ARG A 59 16.43 -2.23 -1.63
N ARG A 60 15.43 -1.74 -0.90
CA ARG A 60 14.60 -2.56 0.00
C ARG A 60 13.77 -3.57 -0.77
N GLY A 61 13.06 -3.15 -1.81
CA GLY A 61 12.21 -4.02 -2.61
C GLY A 61 12.98 -5.19 -3.21
N LYS A 62 14.16 -4.94 -3.79
CA LYS A 62 15.04 -6.01 -4.31
C LYS A 62 15.47 -6.98 -3.23
N ALA A 63 15.85 -6.48 -2.05
CA ALA A 63 16.20 -7.33 -0.92
C ALA A 63 15.00 -8.15 -0.41
N TYR A 64 13.78 -7.60 -0.44
CA TYR A 64 12.57 -8.32 -0.06
C TYR A 64 12.22 -9.43 -1.06
N LEU A 65 12.32 -9.15 -2.37
CA LEU A 65 12.14 -10.16 -3.42
C LEU A 65 13.19 -11.27 -3.30
N ALA A 66 14.46 -10.92 -3.06
CA ALA A 66 15.52 -11.89 -2.83
C ALA A 66 15.32 -12.71 -1.54
N ALA A 67 14.58 -12.19 -0.56
CA ALA A 67 14.20 -12.91 0.65
C ALA A 67 13.01 -13.86 0.45
N GLY A 68 12.38 -13.87 -0.72
CA GLY A 68 11.24 -14.72 -1.06
C GLY A 68 9.88 -14.02 -1.06
N ALA A 69 9.83 -12.68 -0.92
CA ALA A 69 8.58 -11.97 -1.09
C ALA A 69 8.02 -12.14 -2.51
N THR A 70 6.72 -12.39 -2.62
CA THR A 70 6.01 -12.57 -3.89
C THR A 70 5.90 -11.23 -4.65
N SER A 71 5.68 -10.14 -3.92
CA SER A 71 5.58 -8.79 -4.47
C SER A 71 6.07 -7.75 -3.48
N VAL A 72 6.38 -6.56 -3.99
CA VAL A 72 6.75 -5.39 -3.19
C VAL A 72 5.65 -4.34 -3.29
N PHE A 73 5.17 -3.87 -2.15
CA PHE A 73 4.25 -2.73 -2.07
C PHE A 73 5.01 -1.48 -1.66
N VAL A 74 5.09 -0.50 -2.56
CA VAL A 74 5.70 0.80 -2.27
C VAL A 74 4.61 1.81 -1.96
N PHE A 75 4.60 2.32 -0.73
CA PHE A 75 3.61 3.30 -0.32
C PHE A 75 4.08 4.74 -0.63
N GLY A 76 3.54 5.37 -1.67
CA GLY A 76 3.87 6.75 -2.09
C GLY A 76 3.42 7.87 -1.15
N GLY A 77 3.13 7.56 0.11
CA GLY A 77 2.64 8.53 1.08
C GLY A 77 1.19 8.99 0.89
N SER A 78 0.76 9.91 1.74
CA SER A 78 -0.61 10.45 1.80
C SER A 78 -0.75 11.85 1.23
N GLN A 79 0.32 12.41 0.65
CA GLN A 79 0.31 13.78 0.10
C GLN A 79 0.29 13.81 -1.43
N ARG A 80 1.02 12.92 -2.11
CA ARG A 80 1.07 12.89 -3.59
C ARG A 80 0.93 11.50 -4.21
N GLY A 81 1.22 10.42 -3.46
CA GLY A 81 1.30 9.08 -4.05
C GLY A 81 2.60 8.86 -4.85
N LEU A 82 2.58 7.89 -5.77
CA LEU A 82 3.70 7.65 -6.70
C LEU A 82 3.40 8.31 -8.04
N SER A 83 4.42 8.93 -8.65
CA SER A 83 4.32 9.46 -10.00
C SER A 83 4.40 8.33 -11.04
N ARG A 84 4.00 8.63 -12.29
CA ARG A 84 4.09 7.68 -13.40
C ARG A 84 5.51 7.16 -13.63
N ASP A 85 6.51 8.05 -13.56
CA ASP A 85 7.90 7.67 -13.78
C ASP A 85 8.48 6.86 -12.63
N GLU A 86 8.05 7.13 -11.40
CA GLU A 86 8.38 6.30 -10.24
C GLU A 86 7.80 4.90 -10.38
N VAL A 87 6.53 4.78 -10.79
CA VAL A 87 5.90 3.47 -11.03
C VAL A 87 6.62 2.71 -12.14
N LYS A 88 6.92 3.36 -13.29
CA LYS A 88 7.70 2.74 -14.37
C LYS A 88 9.03 2.19 -13.88
N ARG A 89 9.76 3.00 -13.11
CA ARG A 89 11.06 2.63 -12.56
C ARG A 89 10.92 1.45 -11.60
N LEU A 90 9.97 1.50 -10.67
CA LEU A 90 9.72 0.43 -9.71
C LEU A 90 9.30 -0.88 -10.40
N VAL A 91 8.44 -0.83 -11.41
CA VAL A 91 8.05 -2.02 -12.20
C VAL A 91 9.28 -2.65 -12.83
N LYS A 92 10.13 -1.85 -13.49
CA LYS A 92 11.37 -2.33 -14.10
C LYS A 92 12.30 -2.97 -13.07
N GLU A 93 12.54 -2.30 -11.95
CA GLU A 93 13.48 -2.75 -10.93
C GLU A 93 12.99 -3.98 -10.14
N PHE A 94 11.68 -4.23 -10.11
CA PHE A 94 11.05 -5.37 -9.44
C PHE A 94 10.59 -6.48 -10.39
N ASP A 95 10.89 -6.36 -11.69
CA ASP A 95 10.51 -7.34 -12.71
C ASP A 95 8.99 -7.60 -12.70
N GLY A 96 8.19 -6.53 -12.76
CA GLY A 96 6.73 -6.61 -12.74
C GLY A 96 6.11 -6.89 -11.37
N ARG A 97 6.90 -7.26 -10.35
CA ARG A 97 6.39 -7.65 -9.02
C ARG A 97 6.06 -6.48 -8.10
N LEU A 98 5.50 -5.42 -8.66
CA LEU A 98 5.10 -4.21 -7.95
C LEU A 98 3.60 -4.24 -7.63
N ALA A 99 3.28 -4.06 -6.35
CA ALA A 99 1.95 -3.76 -5.87
C ALA A 99 1.82 -2.27 -5.50
N VAL A 100 0.68 -1.66 -5.83
CA VAL A 100 0.40 -0.24 -5.52
C VAL A 100 -0.96 -0.06 -4.85
N ARG A 101 -1.17 1.12 -4.26
CA ARG A 101 -2.50 1.60 -3.89
C ARG A 101 -3.00 2.49 -5.03
N LEU A 102 -4.25 2.29 -5.46
CA LEU A 102 -4.92 3.14 -6.43
C LEU A 102 -4.92 4.58 -5.94
N SER A 103 -4.68 5.52 -6.84
CA SER A 103 -4.64 6.94 -6.49
C SER A 103 -5.99 7.42 -5.98
N GLU A 104 -5.96 8.36 -5.03
CA GLU A 104 -7.12 9.12 -4.54
C GLU A 104 -7.10 10.57 -5.04
N TRP A 105 -6.10 10.92 -5.86
CA TRP A 105 -5.90 12.27 -6.41
C TRP A 105 -6.59 12.43 -7.77
N GLU A 106 -7.06 13.63 -8.06
CA GLU A 106 -7.76 13.96 -9.32
C GLU A 106 -6.87 13.75 -10.56
N ASP A 107 -5.58 14.07 -10.45
CA ASP A 107 -4.54 13.85 -11.45
C ASP A 107 -3.83 12.48 -11.30
N GLY A 108 -4.41 11.60 -10.48
CA GLY A 108 -3.88 10.28 -10.18
C GLY A 108 -3.95 9.29 -11.34
N MET A 109 -3.07 8.29 -11.31
CA MET A 109 -3.15 7.16 -12.25
C MET A 109 -4.37 6.29 -11.98
N SER A 110 -5.13 5.98 -13.03
CA SER A 110 -6.22 5.03 -13.02
C SER A 110 -5.73 3.58 -12.91
N VAL A 111 -6.67 2.64 -12.70
CA VAL A 111 -6.40 1.20 -12.79
C VAL A 111 -5.78 0.83 -14.13
N ARG A 112 -6.31 1.41 -15.22
CA ARG A 112 -5.81 1.18 -16.57
C ARG A 112 -4.37 1.67 -16.72
N ASP A 113 -4.08 2.87 -16.23
CA ASP A 113 -2.73 3.44 -16.29
C ASP A 113 -1.72 2.53 -15.59
N VAL A 114 -1.96 2.13 -14.34
CA VAL A 114 -0.98 1.32 -13.60
C VAL A 114 -0.88 -0.11 -14.14
N ALA A 115 -1.97 -0.67 -14.69
CA ALA A 115 -1.94 -1.97 -15.35
C ALA A 115 -1.10 -1.94 -16.64
N GLU A 116 -1.28 -0.91 -17.48
CA GLU A 116 -0.47 -0.71 -18.69
C GLU A 116 1.02 -0.50 -18.38
N LEU A 117 1.34 0.03 -17.19
CA LEU A 117 2.71 0.18 -16.71
C LEU A 117 3.33 -1.13 -16.20
N GLY A 118 2.56 -2.21 -16.02
CA GLY A 118 3.06 -3.52 -15.58
C GLY A 118 3.01 -3.76 -14.06
N VAL A 119 2.14 -3.05 -13.33
CA VAL A 119 1.84 -3.35 -11.92
C VAL A 119 1.07 -4.67 -11.82
N ASN A 120 1.47 -5.57 -10.91
CA ASN A 120 0.83 -6.87 -10.77
C ASN A 120 -0.33 -6.91 -9.77
N ARG A 121 -0.45 -5.92 -8.88
CA ARG A 121 -1.51 -5.86 -7.86
C ARG A 121 -1.88 -4.42 -7.49
N ILE A 122 -3.18 -4.14 -7.50
CA ILE A 122 -3.74 -2.83 -7.18
C ILE A 122 -4.67 -3.00 -5.97
N SER A 123 -4.40 -2.25 -4.91
CA SER A 123 -5.25 -2.17 -3.71
C SER A 123 -5.95 -0.83 -3.62
N VAL A 124 -7.08 -0.75 -2.92
CA VAL A 124 -7.88 0.49 -2.79
C VAL A 124 -7.84 1.11 -1.39
N GLY A 125 -6.99 0.60 -0.51
CA GLY A 125 -6.85 1.11 0.87
C GLY A 125 -8.19 1.18 1.61
N ARG A 126 -8.42 2.29 2.33
CA ARG A 126 -9.68 2.54 3.05
C ARG A 126 -10.74 3.27 2.22
N THR A 127 -10.46 3.57 0.95
CA THR A 127 -11.21 4.57 0.17
C THR A 127 -12.66 4.18 0.00
N LEU A 128 -12.91 2.91 -0.36
CA LEU A 128 -14.28 2.40 -0.48
C LEU A 128 -15.06 2.54 0.82
N TRP A 129 -14.44 2.20 1.96
CA TRP A 129 -15.08 2.35 3.27
C TRP A 129 -15.39 3.82 3.59
N VAL A 130 -14.45 4.74 3.33
CA VAL A 130 -14.68 6.19 3.55
C VAL A 130 -15.80 6.72 2.67
N GLN A 131 -15.88 6.28 1.40
CA GLN A 131 -16.95 6.65 0.49
C GLN A 131 -18.30 6.13 0.98
N SER A 132 -18.38 4.87 1.41
CA SER A 132 -19.60 4.29 1.99
C SER A 132 -20.04 5.03 3.26
N MET A 133 -19.11 5.33 4.16
CA MET A 133 -19.43 6.04 5.41
C MET A 133 -19.83 7.50 5.17
N THR A 134 -19.30 8.15 4.14
CA THR A 134 -19.74 9.49 3.71
C THR A 134 -21.20 9.44 3.24
N ALA A 135 -21.57 8.49 2.39
CA ALA A 135 -22.95 8.33 1.94
C ALA A 135 -23.89 8.03 3.13
N PHE A 136 -23.49 7.13 4.02
CA PHE A 136 -24.24 6.81 5.23
C PHE A 136 -24.46 8.05 6.12
N LYS A 137 -23.40 8.82 6.39
CA LYS A 137 -23.45 10.05 7.19
C LYS A 137 -24.37 11.09 6.58
N THR A 138 -24.34 11.26 5.25
CA THR A 138 -25.23 12.18 4.53
C THR A 138 -26.70 11.77 4.70
N SER A 139 -27.02 10.49 4.53
CA SER A 139 -28.37 9.96 4.73
C SER A 139 -28.87 10.12 6.17
N ALA A 140 -28.02 9.79 7.15
CA ALA A 140 -28.35 9.96 8.56
C ALA A 140 -28.61 11.42 8.94
N LYS A 141 -27.78 12.35 8.43
CA LYS A 141 -27.97 13.80 8.62
C LYS A 141 -29.31 14.26 8.04
N ARG A 142 -29.67 13.78 6.84
CA ARG A 142 -30.95 14.12 6.20
C ARG A 142 -32.16 13.66 7.03
N ILE A 143 -32.11 12.47 7.61
CA ILE A 143 -33.18 11.99 8.52
C ILE A 143 -33.29 12.89 9.75
N LEU A 144 -32.15 13.22 10.37
CA LEU A 144 -32.11 14.08 11.56
C LEU A 144 -32.69 15.47 11.29
N GLU A 145 -32.48 16.00 10.09
CA GLU A 145 -33.00 17.31 9.64
C GLU A 145 -34.46 17.25 9.15
N GLY A 146 -35.17 16.11 9.32
CA GLY A 146 -36.58 15.95 8.95
C GLY A 146 -36.83 15.62 7.48
N GLY A 147 -35.78 15.31 6.71
CA GLY A 147 -35.88 14.88 5.32
C GLY A 147 -36.22 13.39 5.17
N VAL A 148 -36.48 12.97 3.92
CA VAL A 148 -36.76 11.57 3.55
C VAL A 148 -35.53 10.86 2.96
N LEU A 149 -35.51 9.53 3.00
CA LEU A 149 -34.53 8.72 2.26
C LEU A 149 -35.03 8.45 0.84
N ASN A 150 -34.17 8.67 -0.16
CA ASN A 150 -34.41 8.20 -1.52
C ASN A 150 -33.47 7.02 -1.77
N ALA A 151 -34.02 5.84 -2.02
CA ALA A 151 -33.29 4.84 -2.79
C ALA A 151 -33.18 5.44 -4.19
N GLY A 152 -31.96 5.70 -4.67
CA GLY A 152 -31.75 6.32 -5.99
C GLY A 152 -32.55 5.65 -7.10
#